data_AF-A0A529B1P9-F1
#
_entry.id   AF-A0A529B1P9-F1
#
_cell.length_a   1.000
_cell.length_b   1.000
_cell.length_c   1.000
_cell.angle_alpha   90.00
_cell.angle_beta   90.00
_cell.angle_gamma   90.00
#
_symmetry.space_group_name_H-M   'P 1'
#
loop_
_entity.id
_entity.type
_entity.pdbx_description
1 polymer ?
#
loop_
_entity_poly.entity_id
_entity_poly.type
_entity_poly.pdbx_seq_one_letter_code
_entity_poly.pdbx_strand_id
1 'polypeptide(L)' 'MPRAPKSQFLRPKDRAICQRVVDQVTADAKWYSTSIDPQILASTTLALFQSGVVNETNLLAHVRARRHDFTKLTG' A
#
# COMPACT_ATOMS: atom_id res chain seq x y z
N MET A 1 20.73 -11.97 24.36
CA MET A 1 20.24 -12.59 23.12
C MET A 1 19.72 -11.49 22.21
N PRO A 2 20.31 -11.26 21.02
CA PRO A 2 19.80 -10.25 20.11
C PRO A 2 18.48 -10.77 19.53
N ARG A 3 17.40 -10.02 19.78
CA ARG A 3 16.08 -10.28 19.22
C ARG A 3 16.24 -10.21 17.71
N ALA A 4 16.08 -11.35 17.02
CA ALA A 4 16.08 -11.40 15.57
C ALA A 4 15.18 -10.27 15.03
N PRO A 5 15.63 -9.51 14.01
CA PRO A 5 14.75 -8.55 13.36
C PRO A 5 13.53 -9.36 12.92
N LYS A 6 12.34 -8.97 13.38
CA LYS A 6 11.08 -9.57 12.94
C LYS A 6 11.13 -9.54 11.43
N SER A 7 11.40 -10.70 10.85
CA SER A 7 11.55 -10.89 9.42
C SER A 7 10.27 -10.34 8.82
N GLN A 8 10.38 -9.14 8.26
CA GLN A 8 9.32 -8.29 7.72
C GLN A 8 8.81 -8.86 6.40
N PHE A 9 8.93 -10.17 6.22
CA PHE A 9 8.42 -10.91 5.09
C PHE A 9 6.93 -11.06 5.31
N LEU A 10 6.17 -10.18 4.67
CA LEU A 10 4.78 -10.44 4.34
C LEU A 10 4.67 -11.89 3.87
N ARG A 11 3.76 -12.68 4.47
CA ARG A 11 3.54 -14.05 4.00
C ARG A 11 3.16 -13.96 2.51
N PRO A 12 3.43 -14.97 1.68
CA PRO A 12 3.09 -14.92 0.26
C PRO A 12 1.61 -14.55 0.00
N LYS A 13 0.70 -14.91 0.91
CA LYS A 13 -0.70 -14.46 0.91
C LYS A 13 -0.85 -12.94 1.12
N ASP A 14 -0.14 -12.38 2.08
CA ASP A 14 -0.16 -10.95 2.41
C ASP A 14 0.44 -10.10 1.28
N ARG A 15 1.51 -10.62 0.65
CA ARG A 15 2.12 -10.00 -0.53
C ARG A 15 1.15 -9.97 -1.70
N ALA A 16 0.39 -11.05 -1.92
CA ALA A 16 -0.61 -11.10 -2.98
C ALA A 16 -1.74 -10.09 -2.75
N ILE A 17 -2.16 -9.88 -1.49
CA ILE A 17 -3.15 -8.85 -1.13
C ILE A 17 -2.60 -7.45 -1.41
N CYS A 18 -1.38 -7.14 -0.96
CA CYS A 18 -0.77 -5.84 -1.23
C CYS A 18 -0.63 -5.57 -2.73
N GLN A 19 -0.21 -6.57 -3.50
CA GLN A 19 -0.06 -6.47 -4.95
C GLN A 19 -1.40 -6.23 -5.64
N ARG A 20 -2.47 -6.93 -5.23
CA ARG A 20 -3.82 -6.73 -5.78
C ARG A 20 -4.37 -5.35 -5.47
N VAL A 21 -4.15 -4.83 -4.26
CA VAL A 21 -4.58 -3.48 -3.90
C VAL A 21 -3.85 -2.44 -4.74
N VAL A 22 -2.52 -2.59 -4.90
CA VAL A 22 -1.71 -1.73 -5.76
C VAL A 22 -2.17 -1.81 -7.22
N ASP A 23 -2.42 -3.01 -7.74
CA ASP A 23 -2.89 -3.23 -9.09
C ASP A 23 -4.28 -2.63 -9.32
N GLN A 24 -5.23 -2.84 -8.40
CA GLN A 24 -6.56 -2.24 -8.46
C GLN A 24 -6.52 -0.72 -8.39
N VAL A 25 -5.61 -0.17 -7.60
CA VAL A 25 -5.43 1.28 -7.48
C VAL A 25 -4.77 1.85 -8.76
N THR A 26 -3.81 1.13 -9.32
CA THR A 26 -3.13 1.51 -10.57
C THR A 26 -4.08 1.39 -11.77
N ALA A 27 -4.89 0.34 -11.83
CA ALA A 27 -5.91 0.12 -12.86
C ALA A 27 -7.08 1.10 -12.75
N ASP A 28 -7.31 1.69 -11.57
CA ASP A 28 -8.32 2.73 -11.38
C ASP A 28 -7.86 4.00 -12.11
N ALA A 29 -8.41 4.23 -13.31
CA ALA A 29 -8.03 5.33 -14.19
C ALA A 29 -8.15 6.73 -13.54
N LYS A 30 -8.88 6.89 -12.42
CA LYS A 30 -8.91 8.15 -11.65
C LYS A 30 -7.60 8.44 -10.94
N TRP A 31 -6.73 7.44 -10.76
CA TRP A 31 -5.39 7.61 -10.20
C TRP A 31 -4.38 8.04 -11.25
N TYR A 32 -4.52 7.61 -12.49
CA TYR A 32 -3.61 7.98 -13.59
C TYR A 32 -3.57 9.50 -13.90
N SER A 33 -4.59 10.27 -13.48
CA SER A 33 -4.57 11.74 -13.65
C SER A 33 -3.61 12.46 -12.69
N THR A 34 -3.16 11.79 -11.63
CA THR A 34 -2.09 12.31 -10.79
C THR A 34 -0.94 11.34 -10.89
N SER A 35 0.25 11.80 -11.29
CA SER A 35 1.46 10.98 -11.38
C SER A 35 1.86 10.44 -10.00
N ILE A 36 1.12 9.48 -9.48
CA ILE A 36 1.37 8.85 -8.19
C ILE A 36 2.42 7.79 -8.44
N ASP A 37 3.55 7.97 -7.78
CA ASP A 37 4.65 7.04 -7.90
C ASP A 37 4.22 5.64 -7.37
N PRO A 38 4.35 4.58 -8.17
CA PRO A 38 3.91 3.24 -7.79
C PRO A 38 4.72 2.70 -6.58
N GLN A 39 5.93 3.20 -6.35
CA GLN A 39 6.77 2.85 -5.21
C GLN A 39 6.26 3.52 -3.92
N ILE A 40 5.78 4.77 -3.98
CA ILE A 40 5.09 5.44 -2.87
C ILE A 40 3.81 4.68 -2.48
N LEU A 41 3.03 4.26 -3.49
CA LEU A 41 1.81 3.49 -3.30
C LEU A 41 2.09 2.14 -2.64
N ALA A 42 3.07 1.40 -3.17
CA ALA A 42 3.49 0.12 -2.60
C ALA A 42 3.97 0.27 -1.16
N SER A 43 4.81 1.28 -0.88
CA SER A 43 5.34 1.55 0.46
C SER A 43 4.24 1.88 1.47
N THR A 44 3.23 2.65 1.08
CA THR A 44 2.12 2.99 1.98
C THR A 44 1.17 1.84 2.21
N THR A 45 0.92 1.05 1.17
CA THR A 45 0.17 -0.21 1.27
C THR A 45 0.87 -1.15 2.25
N LEU A 46 2.21 -1.25 2.17
CA LEU A 46 3.03 -2.03 3.09
C LEU A 46 2.98 -1.48 4.53
N ALA A 47 3.09 -0.16 4.71
CA ALA A 47 3.03 0.48 6.02
C ALA A 47 1.66 0.26 6.70
N LEU A 48 0.56 0.36 5.94
CA LEU A 48 -0.79 0.04 6.41
C LEU A 48 -0.91 -1.42 6.83
N PHE A 49 -0.37 -2.33 6.01
CA PHE A 49 -0.39 -3.75 6.31
C PHE A 49 0.38 -4.07 7.61
N GLN A 50 1.56 -3.46 7.77
CA GLN A 50 2.35 -3.56 9.00
C GLN A 50 1.67 -2.94 10.22
N SER A 51 0.82 -1.94 10.02
CA SER A 51 -0.01 -1.35 11.07
C SER A 51 -1.17 -2.26 11.52
N GLY A 52 -1.36 -3.43 10.89
CA GLY A 52 -2.42 -4.40 11.21
C GLY A 52 -3.60 -4.38 10.24
N VAL A 53 -3.54 -3.59 9.16
CA VAL A 53 -4.57 -3.57 8.12
C VAL A 53 -4.32 -4.72 7.15
N VAL A 54 -4.72 -5.93 7.55
CA VAL A 54 -4.46 -7.15 6.76
C VAL A 54 -5.54 -7.47 5.72
N ASN A 55 -6.67 -6.75 5.74
CA ASN A 55 -7.83 -7.05 4.91
C ASN A 55 -7.80 -6.24 3.62
N GLU A 56 -7.90 -6.89 2.46
CA GLU A 56 -7.77 -6.28 1.11
C GLU A 56 -8.67 -5.07 0.94
N THR A 57 -9.95 -5.20 1.29
CA THR A 57 -10.95 -4.13 1.14
C THR A 57 -10.68 -2.95 2.07
N ASN A 58 -10.22 -3.23 3.29
CA ASN A 58 -9.87 -2.19 4.25
C ASN A 58 -8.58 -1.46 3.84
N LEU A 59 -7.60 -2.23 3.35
CA LEU A 59 -6.33 -1.71 2.82
C LEU A 59 -6.60 -0.79 1.62
N LEU A 60 -7.44 -1.23 0.68
CA LEU A 60 -7.87 -0.44 -0.47
C LEU A 60 -8.59 0.85 -0.03
N ALA A 61 -9.51 0.77 0.96
CA ALA A 61 -10.22 1.93 1.47
C ALA A 61 -9.27 2.94 2.13
N HIS A 62 -8.32 2.48 2.93
CA HIS A 62 -7.32 3.33 3.56
C HIS A 62 -6.34 3.96 2.55
N VAL A 63 -5.89 3.20 1.55
CA VAL A 63 -5.03 3.69 0.46
C VAL A 63 -5.79 4.75 -0.36
N ARG A 64 -7.06 4.51 -0.69
CA ARG A 64 -7.93 5.49 -1.37
C ARG A 64 -8.21 6.73 -0.54
N ALA A 65 -8.42 6.60 0.77
CA ALA A 65 -8.58 7.74 1.66
C ALA A 65 -7.31 8.61 1.69
N ARG A 66 -6.13 7.99 1.66
CA ARG A 66 -4.84 8.67 1.57
C ARG A 66 -4.43 9.12 0.15
N ARG A 67 -5.31 8.96 -0.85
CA ARG A 67 -5.04 9.43 -2.21
C ARG A 67 -4.57 10.88 -2.25
N HIS A 68 -5.21 11.75 -1.47
CA HIS A 68 -4.88 13.17 -1.43
C HIS A 68 -3.49 13.44 -0.82
N ASP A 69 -3.05 12.65 0.17
CA ASP A 69 -1.69 12.74 0.71
C ASP A 69 -0.62 12.39 -0.34
N PHE A 70 -0.87 11.39 -1.19
CA PHE A 70 0.04 11.06 -2.28
C PHE A 70 0.20 12.19 -3.29
N THR A 71 -0.89 12.92 -3.57
CA THR A 71 -0.86 14.07 -4.48
C THR A 71 -0.18 15.30 -3.88
N LYS A 72 -0.07 15.37 -2.55
CA LYS A 72 0.55 16.50 -1.82
C LYS A 72 2.06 16.37 -1.64
N LEU A 73 2.60 15.16 -1.75
CA LEU A 73 4.05 14.90 -1.64
C LEU A 73 4.86 15.35 -2.87
N THR A 74 4.20 15.91 -3.90
CA THR A 74 4.85 16.47 -5.10
C THR A 74 4.99 18.00 -5.04
N GLY A 75 4.88 18.59 -3.85
CA GLY A 75 5.13 20.03 -3.61
C GLY A 75 6.58 20.32 -3.24
#